data_AF-A0A1M5SQD2-F1
#
_entry.id   AF-A0A1M5SQD2-F1
#
_cell.length_a   1.000
_cell.length_b   1.000
_cell.length_c   1.000
_cell.angle_alpha   90.00
_cell.angle_beta   90.00
_cell.angle_gamma   90.00
#
_symmetry.space_group_name_H-M   'P 1'
#
loop_
_entity.id
_entity.type
_entity.pdbx_description
1 polymer ?
#
loop_
_entity_poly.entity_id
_entity_poly.type
_entity_poly.pdbx_seq_one_letter_code
_entity_poly.pdbx_strand_id
1 'polypeptide(L)'
;MNKPIVFINADIEKYREERGISLEPYDFWTAGPKVKAQDVLETEILKSLEEEDYYRQKREELRDVFYKYKDGNSSLRVWDYIDSVLDNINK
;
A
#
# COMPACT_ATOMS: atom_id res chain seq x y z
N MET A 1 -9.62 3.44 2.55
CA MET A 1 -8.39 2.67 2.82
C MET A 1 -8.78 1.31 3.38
N ASN A 2 -7.89 0.31 3.37
CA ASN A 2 -8.16 -1.05 3.87
C ASN A 2 -9.16 -1.89 3.04
N LYS A 3 -8.98 -1.93 1.72
CA LYS A 3 -9.71 -2.86 0.84
C LYS A 3 -8.82 -4.08 0.54
N PRO A 4 -9.39 -5.27 0.27
CA PRO A 4 -8.63 -6.41 -0.26
C PRO A 4 -7.88 -6.04 -1.54
N ILE A 5 -6.71 -6.65 -1.74
CA ILE A 5 -5.84 -6.43 -2.91
C ILE A 5 -5.29 -7.80 -3.33
N VAL A 6 -5.37 -8.12 -4.62
CA VAL A 6 -4.71 -9.29 -5.22
C VAL A 6 -3.55 -8.80 -6.07
N PHE A 7 -2.35 -9.36 -5.88
CA PHE A 7 -1.14 -8.95 -6.59
C PHE A 7 -0.84 -9.94 -7.72
N ILE A 8 -1.05 -9.51 -8.97
CA ILE A 8 -0.62 -10.29 -10.14
C ILE A 8 0.89 -10.03 -10.32
N ASN A 9 1.69 -11.07 -10.15
CA ASN A 9 3.15 -10.97 -10.15
C ASN A 9 3.80 -12.05 -11.03
N ALA A 10 3.15 -12.36 -12.16
CA ALA A 10 3.57 -13.41 -13.09
C ALA A 10 4.99 -13.22 -13.64
N ASP A 11 5.42 -11.97 -13.84
CA ASP A 11 6.71 -11.57 -14.41
C ASP A 11 7.67 -10.93 -13.39
N ILE A 12 7.43 -11.13 -12.09
CA ILE A 12 8.15 -10.41 -11.01
C ILE A 12 9.66 -10.57 -11.06
N GLU A 13 10.16 -11.75 -11.44
CA GLU A 13 11.61 -11.99 -11.55
C GLU A 13 12.22 -11.19 -12.70
N LYS A 14 11.56 -11.21 -13.87
CA LYS A 14 11.98 -10.41 -15.02
C LYS A 14 11.95 -8.92 -14.70
N TYR A 15 10.88 -8.44 -14.05
CA TYR A 15 10.77 -7.04 -13.64
C TYR A 15 11.87 -6.64 -12.66
N ARG A 16 12.18 -7.50 -11.69
CA ARG A 16 13.26 -7.29 -10.71
C ARG A 16 14.62 -7.17 -11.39
N GLU A 17 14.92 -8.02 -12.37
CA GLU A 17 16.19 -7.98 -13.12
C GLU A 17 16.31 -6.72 -14.00
N GLU A 18 15.23 -6.33 -14.69
CA GLU A 18 15.26 -5.23 -15.67
C GLU A 18 15.11 -3.84 -15.05
N ARG A 19 14.34 -3.73 -13.95
CA ARG A 19 13.92 -2.44 -13.35
C ARG A 19 14.30 -2.29 -11.88
N GLY A 20 14.46 -3.41 -11.18
CA GLY A 20 14.59 -3.44 -9.72
C GLY A 20 13.27 -3.20 -9.00
N ILE A 21 13.23 -3.57 -7.71
CA ILE A 21 12.10 -3.34 -6.80
C ILE A 21 12.65 -2.61 -5.58
N SER A 22 12.04 -1.47 -5.22
CA SER A 22 12.55 -0.62 -4.13
C SER A 22 12.39 -1.23 -2.74
N LEU A 23 11.43 -2.13 -2.55
CA LEU A 23 11.11 -2.74 -1.26
C LEU A 23 11.23 -4.26 -1.35
N GLU A 24 12.25 -4.81 -0.68
CA GLU A 24 12.49 -6.25 -0.58
C GLU A 24 12.47 -6.68 0.90
N PRO A 25 12.04 -7.93 1.20
CA PRO A 25 11.52 -8.92 0.27
C PRO A 25 10.09 -8.60 -0.21
N TYR A 26 9.81 -8.70 -1.52
CA TYR A 26 8.52 -8.35 -2.14
C TYR A 26 7.28 -8.90 -1.41
N ASP A 27 7.34 -10.16 -0.99
CA ASP A 27 6.22 -10.83 -0.31
C ASP A 27 5.89 -10.22 1.06
N PHE A 28 6.89 -9.64 1.74
CA PHE A 28 6.69 -8.99 3.03
C PHE A 28 5.97 -7.65 2.88
N TRP A 29 6.23 -6.92 1.80
CA TRP A 29 5.73 -5.57 1.54
C TRP A 29 4.38 -5.54 0.82
N THR A 30 3.80 -6.69 0.53
CA THR A 30 2.51 -6.82 -0.17
C THR A 30 1.45 -7.45 0.74
N ALA A 31 0.35 -6.73 0.98
CA ALA A 31 -0.72 -7.14 1.89
C ALA A 31 -1.88 -7.84 1.15
N GLY A 32 -1.55 -8.91 0.43
CA GLY A 32 -2.52 -9.70 -0.33
C GLY A 32 -1.92 -10.97 -0.92
N PRO A 33 -2.75 -11.85 -1.50
CA PRO A 33 -2.28 -13.00 -2.26
C PRO A 33 -1.47 -12.57 -3.48
N LYS A 34 -0.45 -13.37 -3.81
CA LYS A 34 0.38 -13.21 -5.01
C LYS A 34 -0.02 -14.29 -6.00
N VAL A 35 -0.40 -13.90 -7.21
CA VAL A 35 -0.93 -14.82 -8.21
C VAL A 35 -0.14 -14.70 -9.52
N LYS A 36 0.16 -15.87 -10.10
CA LYS A 36 0.91 -15.98 -11.35
C LYS A 36 0.09 -16.55 -12.51
N ALA A 37 -1.13 -17.03 -12.24
CA ALA A 37 -2.00 -17.69 -13.20
C ALA A 37 -3.46 -17.23 -13.05
N GLN A 38 -4.21 -17.32 -14.16
CA GLN A 38 -5.58 -16.80 -14.28
C GLN A 38 -6.59 -17.52 -13.38
N ASP A 39 -6.50 -18.84 -13.30
CA ASP A 39 -7.34 -19.69 -12.45
C ASP A 39 -7.16 -19.37 -10.96
N VAL A 40 -5.91 -19.13 -10.54
CA VAL A 40 -5.59 -18.72 -9.17
C VAL A 40 -6.11 -17.30 -8.90
N LEU A 41 -5.99 -16.38 -9.86
CA LEU A 41 -6.53 -15.03 -9.73
C LEU A 41 -8.05 -15.05 -9.46
N GLU A 42 -8.82 -15.82 -10.24
CA GLU A 42 -10.27 -15.95 -10.05
C GLU A 42 -10.61 -16.49 -8.67
N THR A 43 -9.90 -17.53 -8.23
CA THR A 43 -10.08 -18.13 -6.90
C THR A 43 -9.80 -17.13 -5.79
N GLU A 44 -8.70 -16.37 -5.89
CA GLU A 44 -8.28 -15.40 -4.87
C GLU A 44 -9.17 -14.15 -4.85
N ILE A 45 -9.78 -13.77 -5.97
CA ILE A 45 -10.81 -12.73 -6.02
C ILE A 45 -12.04 -13.18 -5.23
N LEU A 46 -12.55 -14.39 -5.48
CA LEU A 46 -13.73 -14.91 -4.78
C LEU A 46 -13.48 -15.00 -3.27
N LYS A 47 -12.35 -15.56 -2.85
CA LYS A 47 -11.96 -15.57 -1.43
C LYS A 47 -11.89 -14.17 -0.82
N SER A 48 -11.30 -13.21 -1.53
CA SER A 48 -11.18 -11.82 -1.05
C SER A 48 -12.52 -11.10 -0.92
N LEU A 49 -13.57 -11.57 -1.59
CA LEU A 49 -14.94 -11.05 -1.49
C LEU A 49 -15.74 -11.73 -0.40
N GLU A 50 -15.53 -13.03 -0.19
CA GLU A 50 -16.27 -13.86 0.77
C GLU A 50 -15.68 -13.79 2.19
N GLU A 51 -14.36 -13.65 2.30
CA GLU A 51 -13.63 -13.62 3.58
C GLU A 51 -13.19 -12.18 3.91
N GLU A 52 -14.01 -11.46 4.68
CA GLU A 52 -13.78 -10.04 5.01
C GLU A 52 -12.39 -9.78 5.65
N ASP A 53 -11.93 -10.70 6.49
CA ASP A 53 -10.66 -10.58 7.21
C ASP A 53 -9.45 -11.13 6.44
N TYR A 54 -9.63 -11.65 5.21
CA TYR A 54 -8.55 -12.19 4.42
C TYR A 54 -7.45 -11.15 4.21
N TYR A 55 -6.22 -11.41 4.68
CA TYR A 55 -5.09 -10.46 4.72
C TYR A 55 -5.30 -9.15 5.51
N ARG A 56 -6.38 -9.00 6.28
CA ARG A 56 -6.67 -7.74 6.99
C ARG A 56 -5.56 -7.29 7.93
N GLN A 57 -5.05 -8.20 8.75
CA GLN A 57 -3.97 -7.90 9.68
C GLN A 57 -2.75 -7.32 8.94
N LYS A 58 -2.33 -7.96 7.84
CA LYS A 58 -1.18 -7.50 7.06
C LYS A 58 -1.42 -6.13 6.41
N ARG A 59 -2.66 -5.85 5.96
CA ARG A 59 -3.05 -4.53 5.44
C ARG A 59 -2.94 -3.45 6.51
N GLU A 60 -3.37 -3.75 7.73
CA GLU A 60 -3.33 -2.81 8.86
C GLU A 60 -1.89 -2.57 9.33
N GLU A 61 -1.07 -3.62 9.41
CA GLU A 61 0.37 -3.51 9.72
C GLU A 61 1.11 -2.62 8.70
N LEU A 62 0.99 -2.93 7.41
CA LEU A 62 1.71 -2.15 6.38
C LEU A 62 1.16 -0.73 6.24
N ARG A 63 -0.16 -0.52 6.41
CA ARG A 63 -0.73 0.83 6.46
C ARG A 63 -0.03 1.67 7.53
N ASP A 64 0.25 1.09 8.68
CA ASP A 64 0.83 1.81 9.80
C ASP A 64 2.32 2.10 9.58
N VAL A 65 3.00 1.29 8.76
CA VAL A 65 4.36 1.57 8.27
C VAL A 65 4.38 2.69 7.23
N PHE A 66 3.49 2.66 6.23
CA PHE A 66 3.49 3.63 5.13
C PHE A 66 2.85 4.98 5.47
N TYR A 67 1.89 5.00 6.39
CA TYR A 67 1.11 6.19 6.70
C TYR A 67 1.32 6.62 8.16
N LYS A 68 2.14 7.67 8.34
CA LYS A 68 2.27 8.36 9.64
C LYS A 68 0.94 8.96 10.11
N TYR A 69 0.20 9.59 9.18
CA TYR A 69 -1.11 10.20 9.45
C TYR A 69 -2.20 9.55 8.59
N LYS A 70 -3.36 9.29 9.16
CA LYS A 70 -4.48 8.55 8.54
C LYS A 70 -5.81 9.32 8.63
N ASP A 71 -5.73 10.62 8.86
CA ASP A 71 -6.85 11.51 9.21
C ASP A 71 -7.36 12.36 8.03
N GLY A 72 -6.74 12.25 6.86
CA GLY A 72 -7.10 13.05 5.69
C GLY A 72 -6.64 14.51 5.73
N ASN A 73 -5.93 14.94 6.78
CA ASN A 73 -5.57 16.35 7.00
C ASN A 73 -4.20 16.73 6.43
N SER A 74 -3.70 16.03 5.42
CA SER A 74 -2.35 16.27 4.90
C SER A 74 -2.20 17.67 4.31
N SER A 75 -3.19 18.14 3.53
CA SER A 75 -3.16 19.48 2.97
C SER A 75 -3.24 20.57 4.05
N LEU A 76 -4.04 20.35 5.09
CA LEU A 76 -4.14 21.29 6.21
C LEU A 76 -2.79 21.43 6.94
N ARG A 77 -2.13 20.32 7.28
CA ARG A 77 -0.79 20.34 7.91
C ARG A 77 0.26 21.08 7.09
N VAL A 78 0.22 20.91 5.75
CA VAL A 78 1.14 21.62 4.85
C VAL A 78 0.82 23.10 4.84
N TRP A 79 -0.46 23.46 4.78
CA TRP A 79 -0.91 24.85 4.82
C TRP A 79 -0.52 25.54 6.13
N ASP A 80 -0.83 24.94 7.28
CA ASP A 80 -0.47 25.45 8.60
C ASP A 80 1.04 25.69 8.72
N TYR A 81 1.85 24.80 8.14
CA TYR A 81 3.30 24.98 8.09
C TYR A 81 3.71 26.18 7.22
N ILE A 82 3.11 26.35 6.04
CA ILE A 82 3.38 27.50 5.17
C ILE A 82 3.02 28.81 5.89
N ASP A 83 1.83 28.91 6.49
CA ASP A 83 1.40 30.08 7.26
C ASP A 83 2.41 30.39 8.37
N SER A 84 2.85 29.38 9.11
CA SER A 84 3.87 29.55 10.16
C SER A 84 5.21 30.10 9.63
N VAL A 85 5.60 29.72 8.41
CA VAL A 85 6.82 30.23 7.78
C VAL A 85 6.65 31.70 7.36
N LEU A 86 5.50 32.05 6.79
CA LEU A 86 5.20 33.42 6.36
C LEU A 86 5.09 34.39 7.53
N ASP A 87 4.44 33.98 8.63
CA ASP A 87 4.33 34.79 9.84
C ASP A 87 5.70 35.09 10.47
N ASN A 88 6.63 34.14 10.39
CA ASN A 88 8.00 34.34 10.88
C ASN A 88 8.83 35.27 10.00
N ILE A 89 8.51 35.42 8.71
CA ILE A 89 9.19 36.36 7.80
C ILE A 89 8.70 37.79 8.05
N ASN A 90 7.44 37.97 8.46
CA ASN A 90 6.83 39.28 8.68
C ASN A 90 7.04 39.85 10.10
N LYS A 91 7.79 39.15 10.95
CA LYS A 91 8.26 39.62 12.27
C LYS A 91 9.63 40.27 12.16
#